data_AF-A0A9P0LSZ8-F1
#
_entry.id   AF-A0A9P0LSZ8-F1
#
_cell.length_a   1.000
_cell.length_b   1.000
_cell.length_c   1.000
_cell.angle_alpha   90.00
_cell.angle_beta   90.00
_cell.angle_gamma   90.00
#
_symmetry.space_group_name_H-M   'P 1'
#
loop_
_entity.id
_entity.type
_entity.pdbx_description
1 polymer ?
#
loop_
_entity_poly.entity_id
_entity_poly.type
_entity_poly.pdbx_seq_one_letter_code
_entity_poly.pdbx_strand_id
1 'polypeptide(L)'
;MGTLLSRTSVQSRLQSPTGMSYTEFSYQLFQAYDWLHLYRAHNCIFQVGGNDQMGNIMSGHELISRVCDKPVYGLTVPLITSEMGNKFGKTAGNAVWLSPEKTSPFTFYQFWMRQPDSEVEKLLKLFTFDPMGAISDLMRRHREEPELRIPQRRLAEQVTLLVHGEKGLKIAQRASDALYEGSVEAIGQMKSNEMIHLFSGATVIEMLPEAGQTILDIAMKAGCFATKSDAIRIITAGGFYINQQRTNNPNEVFNFNIHRLSNNISLIRVGKKNYYIIKWS
;
A
#
# COMPACT_ATOMS: atom_id res chain seq x y z
N MET A 1 3.76 -23.95 -36.05
CA MET A 1 3.23 -22.61 -35.70
C MET A 1 1.76 -22.61 -35.30
N GLY A 2 0.90 -23.51 -35.80
CA GLY A 2 -0.54 -23.50 -35.52
C GLY A 2 -0.95 -23.46 -34.03
N THR A 3 -0.32 -24.26 -33.17
CA THR A 3 -0.70 -24.39 -31.75
C THR A 3 -0.32 -23.19 -30.87
N LEU A 4 0.73 -22.44 -31.24
CA LEU A 4 1.13 -21.23 -30.51
C LEU A 4 0.27 -20.02 -30.93
N LEU A 5 -0.07 -19.95 -32.22
CA LEU A 5 -0.94 -18.91 -32.77
C LEU A 5 -2.41 -19.07 -32.34
N SER A 6 -2.86 -20.29 -32.04
CA SER A 6 -4.23 -20.58 -31.60
C SER A 6 -4.48 -20.28 -30.12
N ARG A 7 -3.47 -19.84 -29.35
CA ARG A 7 -3.65 -19.53 -27.93
C ARG A 7 -4.34 -18.19 -27.77
N THR A 8 -5.38 -18.16 -26.93
CA THR A 8 -6.24 -16.99 -26.72
C THR A 8 -5.45 -15.73 -26.35
N SER A 9 -4.38 -15.87 -25.55
CA SER A 9 -3.51 -14.74 -25.17
C SER A 9 -2.70 -14.17 -26.34
N VAL A 10 -2.24 -15.02 -27.25
CA VAL A 10 -1.47 -14.64 -28.45
C VAL A 10 -2.42 -14.08 -29.51
N GLN A 11 -3.56 -14.73 -29.73
CA GLN A 11 -4.56 -14.32 -30.70
C GLN A 11 -5.16 -12.95 -30.37
N SER A 12 -5.52 -12.71 -29.11
CA SER A 12 -6.07 -11.42 -28.66
C SER A 12 -5.07 -10.27 -28.85
N ARG A 13 -3.76 -10.53 -28.65
CA ARG A 13 -2.70 -9.51 -28.85
C ARG A 13 -2.41 -9.28 -30.33
N LEU A 14 -2.37 -10.34 -31.14
CA LEU A 14 -2.17 -10.25 -32.60
C LEU A 14 -3.30 -9.48 -33.28
N GLN A 15 -4.54 -9.62 -32.78
CA GLN A 15 -5.71 -8.88 -33.26
C GLN A 15 -5.79 -7.44 -32.70
N SER A 16 -4.91 -7.06 -31.77
CA SER A 16 -4.88 -5.70 -31.24
C SER A 16 -4.27 -4.72 -32.26
N PRO A 17 -4.62 -3.41 -32.23
CA PRO A 17 -4.11 -2.42 -33.18
C PRO A 17 -2.58 -2.30 -33.18
N THR A 18 -1.95 -2.63 -32.06
CA THR A 18 -0.49 -2.62 -31.86
C THR A 18 0.22 -3.88 -32.34
N GLY A 19 -0.52 -4.96 -32.61
CA GLY A 19 0.06 -6.28 -32.95
C GLY A 19 0.89 -6.88 -31.82
N MET A 20 1.77 -7.83 -32.19
CA MET A 20 2.74 -8.47 -31.30
C MET A 20 4.09 -8.58 -32.01
N SER A 21 5.17 -8.17 -31.35
CA SER A 21 6.53 -8.31 -31.88
C SER A 21 7.03 -9.76 -31.83
N TYR A 22 8.02 -10.11 -32.64
CA TYR A 22 8.67 -11.43 -32.56
C TYR A 22 9.31 -11.70 -31.19
N THR A 23 9.83 -10.66 -30.54
CA THR A 23 10.37 -10.74 -29.19
C THR A 23 9.29 -11.14 -28.17
N GLU A 24 8.11 -10.52 -28.23
CA GLU A 24 6.98 -10.90 -27.36
C GLU A 24 6.45 -12.30 -27.69
N PHE A 25 6.42 -12.66 -28.97
CA PHE A 25 5.99 -13.99 -29.40
C PHE A 25 6.93 -15.10 -28.91
N SER A 26 8.26 -14.85 -28.96
CA SER A 26 9.28 -15.83 -28.54
C SER A 26 9.39 -15.99 -27.02
N TYR A 27 8.84 -15.08 -26.22
CA TYR A 27 8.85 -15.16 -24.74
C TYR A 27 8.37 -16.50 -24.19
N GLN A 28 7.30 -17.06 -24.79
CA GLN A 28 6.72 -18.33 -24.34
C GLN A 28 7.67 -19.52 -24.50
N LEU A 29 8.59 -19.45 -25.47
CA LEU A 29 9.60 -20.48 -25.70
C LEU A 29 10.65 -20.46 -24.61
N PHE A 30 11.13 -19.27 -24.24
CA PHE A 30 12.12 -19.10 -23.17
C PHE A 30 11.56 -19.56 -21.82
N GLN A 31 10.34 -19.16 -21.47
CA GLN A 31 9.72 -19.60 -20.21
C GLN A 31 9.48 -21.12 -20.17
N ALA A 32 9.15 -21.74 -21.30
CA ALA A 32 9.03 -23.21 -21.39
C ALA A 32 10.40 -23.90 -21.20
N TYR A 33 11.45 -23.32 -21.78
CA TYR A 33 12.80 -23.82 -21.63
C TYR A 33 13.32 -23.69 -20.20
N ASP A 34 12.98 -22.61 -19.48
CA ASP A 34 13.30 -22.44 -18.06
C ASP A 34 12.76 -23.61 -17.23
N TRP A 35 11.50 -24.01 -17.46
CA TRP A 35 10.92 -25.14 -16.74
C TRP A 35 11.61 -26.47 -17.12
N LEU A 36 11.94 -26.68 -18.40
CA LEU A 36 12.70 -27.86 -18.82
C LEU A 36 14.09 -27.92 -18.15
N HIS A 37 14.77 -26.78 -18.04
CA HIS A 37 16.05 -26.69 -17.34
C HIS A 37 15.90 -27.05 -15.86
N LEU A 38 14.93 -26.45 -15.16
CA LEU A 38 14.65 -26.74 -13.75
C LEU A 38 14.22 -28.19 -13.52
N TYR A 39 13.50 -28.79 -14.47
CA TYR A 39 13.16 -30.21 -14.43
C TYR A 39 14.43 -31.07 -14.49
N ARG A 40 15.33 -30.81 -15.45
CA ARG A 40 16.58 -31.57 -15.60
C ARG A 40 17.55 -31.38 -14.43
N ALA A 41 17.67 -30.16 -13.93
CA ALA A 41 18.63 -29.81 -12.88
C ALA A 41 18.13 -30.16 -11.46
N HIS A 42 16.82 -30.06 -11.23
CA HIS A 42 16.25 -30.12 -9.88
C HIS A 42 14.99 -30.99 -9.75
N ASN A 43 14.61 -31.73 -10.80
CA ASN A 43 13.36 -32.51 -10.83
C ASN A 43 12.12 -31.66 -10.49
N CYS A 44 12.10 -30.42 -10.97
CA CYS A 44 10.97 -29.51 -10.78
C CYS A 44 9.74 -29.98 -11.61
N ILE A 45 8.85 -30.73 -10.98
CA ILE A 45 7.65 -31.30 -11.61
C ILE A 45 6.41 -30.41 -11.56
N PHE A 46 6.49 -29.25 -10.89
CA PHE A 46 5.33 -28.39 -10.63
C PHE A 46 5.66 -26.92 -10.93
N GLN A 47 4.80 -26.24 -11.70
CA GLN A 47 4.88 -24.80 -11.92
C GLN A 47 3.60 -24.12 -11.46
N VAL A 48 3.75 -23.08 -10.64
CA VAL A 48 2.63 -22.26 -10.15
C VAL A 48 2.74 -20.85 -10.70
N GLY A 49 1.61 -20.25 -11.10
CA GLY A 49 1.56 -18.86 -11.56
C GLY A 49 0.17 -18.26 -11.46
N GLY A 50 0.02 -16.97 -11.76
CA GLY A 50 -1.31 -16.35 -11.89
C GLY A 50 -2.09 -16.91 -13.07
N ASN A 51 -3.42 -16.73 -13.08
CA ASN A 51 -4.27 -17.15 -14.21
C ASN A 51 -3.83 -16.58 -15.58
N ASP A 52 -3.17 -15.42 -15.60
CA ASP A 52 -2.58 -14.82 -16.79
C ASP A 52 -1.35 -15.57 -17.33
N GLN A 53 -0.76 -16.48 -16.55
CA GLN A 53 0.38 -17.33 -16.92
C GLN A 53 -0.03 -18.71 -17.47
N MET A 54 -1.32 -19.04 -17.52
CA MET A 54 -1.81 -20.35 -17.96
C MET A 54 -1.20 -20.78 -19.30
N GLY A 55 -1.22 -19.88 -20.29
CA GLY A 55 -0.65 -20.16 -21.61
C GLY A 55 0.83 -20.54 -21.54
N ASN A 56 1.63 -19.81 -20.77
CA ASN A 56 3.06 -20.07 -20.71
C ASN A 56 3.38 -21.37 -19.96
N ILE A 57 2.64 -21.67 -18.90
CA ILE A 57 2.74 -22.94 -18.15
C ILE A 57 2.40 -24.12 -19.08
N MET A 58 1.35 -24.01 -19.91
CA MET A 58 1.01 -25.03 -20.89
C MET A 58 2.14 -25.27 -21.92
N SER A 59 2.87 -24.23 -22.36
CA SER A 59 4.06 -24.44 -23.22
C SER A 59 5.13 -25.29 -22.55
N GLY A 60 5.43 -25.00 -21.29
CA GLY A 60 6.44 -25.77 -20.55
C GLY A 60 6.01 -27.22 -20.36
N HIS A 61 4.75 -27.45 -19.99
CA HIS A 61 4.18 -28.78 -19.87
C HIS A 61 4.29 -29.58 -21.18
N GLU A 62 3.92 -28.97 -22.31
CA GLU A 62 3.99 -29.61 -23.63
C GLU A 62 5.44 -29.92 -24.04
N LEU A 63 6.36 -28.97 -23.81
CA LEU A 63 7.78 -29.15 -24.13
C LEU A 63 8.40 -30.28 -23.32
N ILE A 64 8.21 -30.28 -22.00
CA ILE A 64 8.79 -31.30 -21.11
C ILE A 64 8.20 -32.67 -21.41
N SER A 65 6.88 -32.76 -21.62
CA SER A 65 6.22 -34.03 -21.96
C SER A 65 6.78 -34.62 -23.26
N ARG A 66 7.07 -33.79 -24.27
CA ARG A 66 7.64 -34.27 -25.55
C ARG A 66 9.11 -34.66 -25.45
N VAL A 67 9.90 -33.90 -24.69
CA VAL A 67 11.36 -34.05 -24.65
C VAL A 67 11.80 -35.12 -23.64
N CYS A 68 11.09 -35.23 -22.52
CA CYS A 68 11.48 -36.08 -21.40
C CYS A 68 10.55 -37.28 -21.20
N ASP A 69 9.36 -37.30 -21.84
CA ASP A 69 8.35 -38.35 -21.67
C ASP A 69 7.97 -38.58 -20.20
N LYS A 70 7.79 -37.48 -19.46
CA LYS A 70 7.55 -37.48 -18.02
C LYS A 70 6.42 -36.53 -17.65
N PRO A 71 5.57 -36.90 -16.66
CA PRO A 71 4.47 -36.07 -16.23
C PRO A 71 4.99 -34.87 -15.42
N VAL A 72 4.52 -33.68 -15.79
CA VAL A 72 4.69 -32.44 -15.03
C VAL A 72 3.35 -31.72 -14.91
N TYR A 73 3.19 -30.87 -13.91
CA TYR A 73 1.89 -30.30 -13.55
C TYR A 73 1.97 -28.78 -13.41
N GLY A 74 0.91 -28.11 -13.84
CA GLY A 74 0.73 -26.68 -13.71
C GLY A 74 -0.45 -26.35 -12.80
N LEU A 75 -0.31 -25.33 -11.95
CA LEU A 75 -1.41 -24.78 -11.17
C LEU A 75 -1.47 -23.27 -11.38
N THR A 76 -2.66 -22.75 -11.68
CA THR A 76 -2.88 -21.31 -11.70
C THR A 76 -3.67 -20.85 -10.49
N VAL A 77 -3.25 -19.73 -9.93
CA VAL A 77 -3.95 -19.04 -8.85
C VAL A 77 -4.79 -17.88 -9.40
N PRO A 78 -5.99 -17.63 -8.85
CA PRO A 78 -6.86 -16.57 -9.34
C PRO A 78 -6.19 -15.20 -9.18
N LEU A 79 -6.41 -14.32 -10.15
CA LEU A 79 -6.02 -12.93 -10.01
C LEU A 79 -6.91 -12.27 -8.95
N ILE A 80 -6.28 -11.54 -8.04
CA ILE A 80 -7.00 -10.85 -6.98
C ILE A 80 -7.55 -9.54 -7.56
N THR A 81 -8.86 -9.40 -7.52
CA THR A 81 -9.60 -8.20 -7.91
C THR A 81 -10.28 -7.59 -6.69
N SER A 82 -10.44 -6.26 -6.69
CA SER A 82 -11.34 -5.57 -5.76
C SER A 82 -12.80 -5.77 -6.18
N GLU A 83 -13.73 -5.38 -5.31
CA GLU A 83 -15.18 -5.40 -5.60
C GLU A 83 -15.57 -4.64 -6.87
N MET A 84 -14.81 -3.59 -7.19
CA MET A 84 -15.00 -2.77 -8.39
C MET A 84 -14.39 -3.40 -9.66
N GLY A 85 -13.90 -4.65 -9.59
CA GLY A 85 -13.27 -5.38 -10.70
C GLY A 85 -11.85 -4.92 -11.04
N ASN A 86 -11.31 -3.93 -10.33
CA ASN A 86 -9.94 -3.46 -10.53
C ASN A 86 -8.92 -4.47 -10.00
N LYS A 87 -7.74 -4.57 -10.64
CA LYS A 87 -6.63 -5.39 -10.11
C LYS A 87 -6.26 -4.90 -8.70
N PHE A 88 -6.21 -5.84 -7.75
CA PHE A 88 -5.88 -5.55 -6.36
C PHE A 88 -4.48 -4.90 -6.25
N GLY A 89 -4.35 -3.89 -5.39
CA GLY A 89 -3.10 -3.14 -5.26
C GLY A 89 -2.85 -2.06 -6.33
N LYS A 90 -3.75 -1.88 -7.31
CA LYS A 90 -3.81 -0.67 -8.15
C LYS A 90 -4.89 0.26 -7.64
N THR A 91 -4.67 0.88 -6.48
CA THR A 91 -5.42 2.11 -6.14
C THR A 91 -5.13 3.15 -7.20
N ALA A 92 -6.12 3.99 -7.56
CA ALA A 92 -6.02 5.03 -8.58
C ALA A 92 -4.70 5.82 -8.49
N GLY A 93 -3.69 5.40 -9.25
CA GLY A 93 -2.38 6.03 -9.38
C GLY A 93 -1.16 5.33 -8.74
N ASN A 94 -1.29 4.52 -7.67
CA ASN A 94 -0.11 3.98 -6.96
C ASN A 94 -0.20 2.49 -6.64
N ALA A 95 0.80 1.75 -7.12
CA ALA A 95 1.06 0.36 -6.72
C ALA A 95 1.54 0.29 -5.26
N VAL A 96 1.12 -0.74 -4.53
CA VAL A 96 1.64 -1.05 -3.19
C VAL A 96 2.91 -1.87 -3.35
N TRP A 97 4.06 -1.27 -3.05
CA TRP A 97 5.36 -1.92 -3.18
C TRP A 97 5.74 -2.67 -1.90
N LEU A 98 6.50 -3.75 -2.04
CA LEU A 98 7.09 -4.46 -0.89
C LEU A 98 8.34 -3.76 -0.34
N SER A 99 9.00 -2.93 -1.16
CA SER A 99 10.17 -2.17 -0.72
C SER A 99 9.75 -1.02 0.21
N PRO A 100 10.34 -0.92 1.42
CA PRO A 100 10.03 0.14 2.38
C PRO A 100 10.39 1.55 1.87
N GLU A 101 11.26 1.66 0.87
CA GLU A 101 11.64 2.93 0.24
C GLU A 101 10.56 3.46 -0.70
N LYS A 102 9.80 2.55 -1.34
CA LYS A 102 8.72 2.91 -2.28
C LYS A 102 7.35 2.96 -1.61
N THR A 103 7.12 2.13 -0.60
CA THR A 103 5.92 2.15 0.22
C THR A 103 6.34 1.92 1.66
N SER A 104 6.22 2.97 2.50
CA SER A 104 6.66 2.86 3.88
C SER A 104 5.87 1.77 4.62
N PRO A 105 6.45 1.13 5.66
CA PRO A 105 5.75 0.11 6.45
C PRO A 105 4.41 0.60 7.00
N PHE A 106 4.33 1.89 7.38
CA PHE A 106 3.07 2.51 7.78
C PHE A 106 2.04 2.54 6.65
N THR A 107 2.40 3.04 5.46
CA THR A 107 1.48 3.10 4.32
C THR A 107 1.07 1.71 3.86
N PHE A 108 1.98 0.74 3.91
CA PHE A 108 1.70 -0.66 3.65
C PHE A 108 0.68 -1.23 4.65
N TYR A 109 0.93 -1.06 5.95
CA TYR A 109 0.01 -1.48 7.01
C TYR A 109 -1.37 -0.82 6.86
N GLN A 110 -1.41 0.48 6.57
CA GLN A 110 -2.63 1.25 6.38
C GLN A 110 -3.41 0.82 5.13
N PHE A 111 -2.75 0.37 4.07
CA PHE A 111 -3.43 -0.21 2.91
C PHE A 111 -4.27 -1.43 3.31
N TRP A 112 -3.74 -2.31 4.16
CA TRP A 112 -4.46 -3.48 4.66
C TRP A 112 -5.53 -3.11 5.70
N MET A 113 -5.25 -2.17 6.59
CA MET A 113 -6.23 -1.66 7.56
C MET A 113 -7.49 -1.10 6.90
N ARG A 114 -7.36 -0.53 5.70
CA ARG A 114 -8.44 0.15 4.96
C ARG A 114 -9.26 -0.77 4.07
N GLN A 115 -8.97 -2.07 4.03
CA GLN A 115 -9.76 -3.00 3.23
C GLN A 115 -11.22 -3.04 3.71
N PRO A 116 -12.17 -3.16 2.77
CA PRO A 116 -13.59 -3.23 3.12
C PRO A 116 -13.91 -4.54 3.84
N ASP A 117 -14.94 -4.50 4.68
CA ASP A 117 -15.40 -5.65 5.49
C ASP A 117 -15.79 -6.86 4.63
N SER A 118 -16.32 -6.59 3.44
CA SER A 118 -16.71 -7.59 2.44
C SER A 118 -15.54 -8.36 1.84
N GLU A 119 -14.33 -7.78 1.78
CA GLU A 119 -13.15 -8.43 1.20
C GLU A 119 -12.21 -9.02 2.25
N VAL A 120 -12.24 -8.54 3.49
CA VAL A 120 -11.22 -8.87 4.50
C VAL A 120 -11.10 -10.37 4.78
N GLU A 121 -12.21 -11.11 4.79
CA GLU A 121 -12.20 -12.56 5.01
C GLU A 121 -11.46 -13.29 3.88
N LYS A 122 -11.74 -12.93 2.63
CA LYS A 122 -11.07 -13.48 1.44
C LYS A 122 -9.57 -13.13 1.47
N LEU A 123 -9.23 -11.91 1.86
CA LEU A 123 -7.83 -11.48 1.93
C LEU A 123 -7.06 -12.21 3.05
N LEU A 124 -7.67 -12.46 4.21
CA LEU A 124 -7.07 -13.28 5.27
C LEU A 124 -6.73 -14.68 4.74
N LYS A 125 -7.68 -15.33 4.06
CA LYS A 125 -7.48 -16.67 3.47
C LYS A 125 -6.37 -16.72 2.41
N LEU A 126 -6.12 -15.61 1.72
CA LEU A 126 -5.14 -15.54 0.62
C LEU A 126 -3.75 -15.10 1.07
N PHE A 127 -3.65 -14.24 2.09
CA PHE A 127 -2.41 -13.54 2.44
C PHE A 127 -1.84 -13.88 3.82
N THR A 128 -2.55 -14.66 4.64
CA THR A 128 -2.04 -15.09 5.95
C THR A 128 -1.93 -16.61 6.03
N PHE A 129 -1.20 -17.07 7.04
CA PHE A 129 -1.09 -18.48 7.39
C PHE A 129 -2.07 -18.87 8.50
N ASP A 130 -3.10 -18.06 8.74
CA ASP A 130 -4.09 -18.32 9.79
C ASP A 130 -4.96 -19.53 9.43
N PRO A 131 -5.20 -20.47 10.37
CA PRO A 131 -6.10 -21.59 10.13
C PRO A 131 -7.52 -21.12 9.82
N MET A 132 -8.23 -21.86 8.96
CA MET A 132 -9.60 -21.51 8.54
C MET A 132 -10.57 -21.29 9.72
N GLY A 133 -10.47 -22.11 10.78
CA GLY A 133 -11.27 -21.95 11.99
C GLY A 133 -11.00 -20.63 12.73
N ALA A 134 -9.72 -20.22 12.82
CA ALA A 134 -9.35 -18.94 13.42
C ALA A 134 -9.89 -17.75 12.62
N ILE A 135 -9.87 -17.84 11.28
CA ILE A 135 -10.48 -16.82 10.41
C ILE A 135 -11.99 -16.77 10.65
N SER A 136 -12.68 -17.92 10.72
CA SER A 136 -14.13 -17.97 10.99
C SER A 136 -14.51 -17.36 12.33
N ASP A 137 -13.76 -17.64 13.40
CA ASP A 137 -13.97 -17.04 14.73
C ASP A 137 -13.72 -15.54 14.73
N LEU A 138 -12.67 -15.10 14.03
CA LEU A 138 -12.34 -13.68 13.88
C LEU A 138 -13.47 -12.92 13.18
N MET A 139 -14.03 -13.49 12.11
CA MET A 139 -15.15 -12.90 11.39
C MET A 139 -16.45 -12.94 12.21
N ARG A 140 -16.64 -13.94 13.10
CA ARG A 140 -17.77 -13.94 14.03
C ARG A 140 -17.70 -12.75 14.99
N ARG A 141 -16.56 -12.52 15.61
CA ARG A 141 -16.33 -11.36 16.50
C ARG A 141 -16.49 -10.03 15.76
N HIS A 142 -16.01 -9.95 14.52
CA HIS A 142 -16.18 -8.74 13.69
C HIS A 142 -17.65 -8.41 13.42
N ARG A 143 -18.54 -9.40 13.30
CA ARG A 143 -19.98 -9.16 13.15
C ARG A 143 -20.63 -8.59 14.41
N GLU A 144 -20.05 -8.88 15.58
CA GLU A 144 -20.52 -8.36 16.87
C GLU A 144 -20.05 -6.91 17.07
N GLU A 145 -18.79 -6.60 16.72
CA GLU A 145 -18.15 -5.30 16.95
C GLU A 145 -17.37 -4.81 15.70
N PRO A 146 -18.05 -4.43 14.61
CA PRO A 146 -17.41 -4.09 13.33
C PRO A 146 -16.51 -2.85 13.41
N GLU A 147 -16.80 -1.92 14.32
CA GLU A 147 -16.04 -0.70 14.56
C GLU A 147 -14.61 -0.97 15.03
N LEU A 148 -14.35 -2.13 15.66
CA LEU A 148 -13.02 -2.49 16.14
C LEU A 148 -12.07 -2.90 15.00
N ARG A 149 -12.62 -3.23 13.82
CA ARG A 149 -11.87 -3.65 12.62
C ARG A 149 -10.84 -4.74 12.91
N ILE A 150 -11.22 -5.70 13.77
CA ILE A 150 -10.35 -6.78 14.24
C ILE A 150 -9.73 -7.59 13.08
N PRO A 151 -10.48 -8.03 12.04
CA PRO A 151 -9.91 -8.80 10.95
C PRO A 151 -8.98 -7.97 10.07
N GLN A 152 -9.26 -6.69 9.84
CA GLN A 152 -8.35 -5.82 9.09
C GLN A 152 -7.05 -5.58 9.85
N ARG A 153 -7.12 -5.43 11.18
CA ARG A 153 -5.95 -5.32 12.04
C ARG A 153 -5.10 -6.58 11.97
N ARG A 154 -5.71 -7.76 12.11
CA ARG A 154 -5.02 -9.05 11.99
C ARG A 154 -4.34 -9.19 10.62
N LEU A 155 -5.06 -8.86 9.55
CA LEU A 155 -4.52 -8.89 8.18
C LEU A 155 -3.33 -7.94 8.04
N ALA A 156 -3.47 -6.70 8.48
CA ALA A 156 -2.41 -5.69 8.41
C ALA A 156 -1.17 -6.11 9.21
N GLU A 157 -1.35 -6.65 10.41
CA GLU A 157 -0.27 -7.16 11.26
C GLU A 157 0.47 -8.31 10.58
N GLN A 158 -0.25 -9.34 10.13
CA GLN A 158 0.37 -10.53 9.54
C GLN A 158 1.12 -10.22 8.25
N VAL A 159 0.53 -9.45 7.35
CA VAL A 159 1.17 -9.15 6.06
C VAL A 159 2.33 -8.16 6.24
N THR A 160 2.21 -7.18 7.14
CA THR A 160 3.30 -6.26 7.45
C THR A 160 4.46 -6.97 8.14
N LEU A 161 4.16 -7.91 9.06
CA LEU A 161 5.18 -8.74 9.69
C LEU A 161 5.93 -9.59 8.66
N LEU A 162 5.20 -10.20 7.72
CA LEU A 162 5.78 -11.02 6.66
C LEU A 162 6.73 -10.22 5.76
N VAL A 163 6.35 -8.99 5.39
CA VAL A 163 7.09 -8.19 4.39
C VAL A 163 8.18 -7.31 5.03
N HIS A 164 7.90 -6.70 6.18
CA HIS A 164 8.79 -5.70 6.81
C HIS A 164 9.35 -6.15 8.17
N GLY A 165 9.05 -7.37 8.61
CA GLY A 165 9.50 -7.91 9.89
C GLY A 165 8.93 -7.19 11.11
N GLU A 166 9.36 -7.60 12.30
CA GLU A 166 8.88 -7.03 13.56
C GLU A 166 9.17 -5.53 13.68
N LYS A 167 10.34 -5.09 13.21
CA LYS A 167 10.74 -3.68 13.27
C LYS A 167 9.79 -2.82 12.43
N GLY A 168 9.49 -3.25 11.21
CA GLY A 168 8.56 -2.55 10.32
C GLY A 168 7.14 -2.52 10.89
N LEU A 169 6.67 -3.64 11.44
CA LEU A 169 5.36 -3.71 12.09
C LEU A 169 5.26 -2.75 13.29
N LYS A 170 6.25 -2.75 14.20
CA LYS A 170 6.26 -1.84 15.36
C LYS A 170 6.28 -0.38 14.95
N ILE A 171 7.04 -0.04 13.90
CA ILE A 171 7.03 1.31 13.32
C ILE A 171 5.62 1.64 12.84
N ALA A 172 4.98 0.76 12.06
CA ALA A 172 3.66 0.97 11.51
C ALA A 172 2.53 1.06 12.56
N GLN A 173 2.64 0.31 13.66
CA GLN A 173 1.71 0.38 14.79
C GLN A 173 1.87 1.70 15.55
N ARG A 174 3.08 2.02 16.03
CA ARG A 174 3.37 3.30 16.72
C ARG A 174 2.92 4.52 15.91
N ALA A 175 3.18 4.45 14.61
CA ALA A 175 2.73 5.38 13.62
C ALA A 175 1.20 5.55 13.57
N SER A 176 0.49 4.42 13.50
CA SER A 176 -0.98 4.40 13.48
C SER A 176 -1.55 4.93 14.78
N ASP A 177 -1.01 4.51 15.93
CA ASP A 177 -1.47 4.95 17.25
C ASP A 177 -1.29 6.47 17.41
N ALA A 178 -0.12 6.99 17.06
CA ALA A 178 0.14 8.43 17.07
C ALA A 178 -0.82 9.21 16.17
N LEU A 179 -1.21 8.63 15.01
CA LEU A 179 -2.12 9.26 14.07
C LEU A 179 -3.58 9.24 14.50
N TYR A 180 -4.04 8.15 15.13
CA TYR A 180 -5.46 7.92 15.40
C TYR A 180 -5.85 8.16 16.86
N GLU A 181 -4.95 7.91 17.82
CA GLU A 181 -5.19 8.14 19.25
C GLU A 181 -4.77 9.55 19.68
N GLY A 182 -4.08 10.29 18.82
CA GLY A 182 -3.81 11.71 19.02
C GLY A 182 -2.85 12.02 20.16
N SER A 183 -2.00 11.08 20.59
CA SER A 183 -0.91 11.41 21.52
C SER A 183 0.12 12.27 20.80
N VAL A 184 -0.08 13.58 20.94
CA VAL A 184 0.83 14.63 20.52
C VAL A 184 2.22 14.40 21.12
N GLU A 185 2.28 13.84 22.33
CA GLU A 185 3.54 13.48 22.99
C GLU A 185 4.28 12.37 22.21
N ALA A 186 3.58 11.34 21.74
CA ALA A 186 4.19 10.26 20.97
C ALA A 186 4.78 10.78 19.65
N ILE A 187 4.10 11.71 18.97
CA ILE A 187 4.61 12.38 17.75
C ILE A 187 5.85 13.23 18.08
N GLY A 188 5.85 13.92 19.22
CA GLY A 188 6.98 14.75 19.67
C GLY A 188 8.24 13.98 20.04
N GLN A 189 8.13 12.68 20.34
CA GLN A 189 9.26 11.79 20.63
C GLN A 189 9.82 11.08 19.39
N MET A 190 9.15 11.17 18.23
CA MET A 190 9.62 10.55 16.99
C MET A 190 10.81 11.32 16.40
N LYS A 191 11.74 10.59 15.78
CA LYS A 191 12.82 11.22 15.01
C LYS A 191 12.28 11.80 13.70
N SER A 192 12.92 12.84 13.18
CA SER A 192 12.50 13.51 11.95
C SER A 192 12.36 12.55 10.76
N ASN A 193 13.24 11.56 10.64
CA ASN A 193 13.15 10.54 9.57
C ASN A 193 11.95 9.60 9.76
N GLU A 194 11.62 9.23 11.01
CA GLU A 194 10.45 8.39 11.31
C GLU A 194 9.15 9.13 10.97
N MET A 195 9.09 10.44 11.24
CA MET A 195 7.96 11.29 10.87
C MET A 195 7.78 11.40 9.35
N ILE A 196 8.86 11.54 8.59
CA ILE A 196 8.80 11.57 7.13
C ILE A 196 8.28 10.23 6.57
N HIS A 197 8.71 9.10 7.14
CA HIS A 197 8.21 7.78 6.75
C HIS A 197 6.76 7.54 7.18
N LEU A 198 6.38 8.06 8.34
CA LEU A 198 5.04 7.99 8.90
C LEU A 198 4.04 8.72 8.01
N PHE A 199 4.35 9.96 7.64
CA PHE A 199 3.52 10.72 6.74
C PHE A 199 4.08 10.65 5.31
N SER A 200 4.26 9.44 4.78
CA SER A 200 4.77 9.29 3.41
C SER A 200 3.78 9.95 2.42
N GLY A 201 4.23 11.02 1.75
CA GLY A 201 3.40 11.87 0.90
C GLY A 201 2.96 13.20 1.55
N ALA A 202 3.28 13.42 2.82
CA ALA A 202 3.22 14.76 3.40
C ALA A 202 4.31 15.64 2.82
N THR A 203 3.95 16.89 2.55
CA THR A 203 4.92 17.92 2.19
C THR A 203 5.73 18.26 3.42
N VAL A 204 7.06 18.16 3.32
CA VAL A 204 7.99 18.54 4.37
C VAL A 204 8.57 19.90 4.02
N ILE A 205 8.41 20.87 4.91
CA ILE A 205 8.91 22.24 4.73
C ILE A 205 9.83 22.58 5.89
N GLU A 206 10.98 23.15 5.59
CA GLU A 206 11.84 23.79 6.59
C GLU A 206 11.49 25.27 6.70
N MET A 207 11.27 25.74 7.92
CA MET A 207 10.89 27.13 8.20
C MET A 207 11.70 27.65 9.38
N LEU A 208 12.10 28.92 9.28
CA LEU A 208 12.71 29.64 10.40
C LEU A 208 11.60 30.15 11.34
N PRO A 209 11.80 30.08 12.67
CA PRO A 209 10.88 30.69 13.62
C PRO A 209 10.85 32.21 13.46
N GLU A 210 9.71 32.77 13.05
CA GLU A 210 9.49 34.21 13.04
C GLU A 210 8.38 34.57 14.05
N ALA A 211 8.61 35.60 14.87
CA ALA A 211 7.63 36.05 15.84
C ALA A 211 6.46 36.79 15.16
N GLY A 212 5.26 36.68 15.76
CA GLY A 212 4.09 37.43 15.33
C GLY A 212 3.37 36.88 14.09
N GLN A 213 3.81 35.75 13.54
CA GLN A 213 3.11 35.10 12.42
C GLN A 213 1.78 34.53 12.88
N THR A 214 0.73 34.71 12.07
CA THR A 214 -0.57 34.08 12.32
C THR A 214 -0.59 32.65 11.82
N ILE A 215 -1.56 31.86 12.27
CA ILE A 215 -1.79 30.49 11.76
C ILE A 215 -2.06 30.51 10.25
N LEU A 216 -2.75 31.53 9.75
CA LEU A 216 -2.93 31.74 8.31
C LEU A 216 -1.59 31.94 7.59
N ASP A 217 -0.68 32.75 8.14
CA ASP A 217 0.63 32.99 7.53
C ASP A 217 1.46 31.71 7.49
N ILE A 218 1.44 30.92 8.58
CA ILE A 218 2.11 29.62 8.64
C ILE A 218 1.52 28.65 7.61
N ALA A 219 0.19 28.54 7.54
CA ALA A 219 -0.47 27.64 6.59
C ALA A 219 -0.18 28.00 5.13
N MET A 220 -0.12 29.30 4.80
CA MET A 220 0.24 29.78 3.47
C MET A 220 1.73 29.54 3.16
N LYS A 221 2.65 29.88 4.08
CA LYS A 221 4.10 29.64 3.90
C LYS A 221 4.43 28.15 3.76
N ALA A 222 3.74 27.30 4.52
CA ALA A 222 3.86 25.84 4.44
C ALA A 222 3.23 25.23 3.17
N GLY A 223 2.59 26.05 2.31
CA GLY A 223 1.96 25.56 1.08
C GLY A 223 0.74 24.67 1.31
N CYS A 224 0.05 24.84 2.45
CA CYS A 224 -1.14 24.05 2.77
C CYS A 224 -2.32 24.36 1.85
N PHE A 225 -2.35 25.56 1.28
CA PHE A 225 -3.44 26.07 0.45
C PHE A 225 -2.88 26.86 -0.74
N ALA A 226 -3.58 26.81 -1.87
CA ALA A 226 -3.22 27.58 -3.06
C ALA A 226 -3.61 29.06 -2.93
N THR A 227 -4.69 29.37 -2.21
CA THR A 227 -5.22 30.74 -2.06
C THR A 227 -5.50 31.07 -0.60
N LYS A 228 -5.35 32.36 -0.24
CA LYS A 228 -5.63 32.85 1.10
C LYS A 228 -7.12 32.73 1.47
N SER A 229 -8.02 32.88 0.50
CA SER A 229 -9.47 32.72 0.73
C SER A 229 -9.84 31.28 1.08
N ASP A 230 -9.25 30.28 0.42
CA ASP A 230 -9.46 28.87 0.76
C ASP A 230 -8.93 28.51 2.13
N ALA A 231 -7.74 29.03 2.48
CA ALA A 231 -7.16 28.84 3.80
C ALA A 231 -8.10 29.37 4.90
N ILE A 232 -8.56 30.62 4.78
CA ILE A 232 -9.51 31.22 5.74
C ILE A 232 -10.79 30.39 5.84
N ARG A 233 -11.38 30.02 4.69
CA ARG A 233 -12.63 29.25 4.66
C ARG A 233 -12.48 27.90 5.38
N ILE A 234 -11.41 27.16 5.12
CA ILE A 234 -11.19 25.82 5.68
C ILE A 234 -10.79 25.88 7.16
N ILE A 235 -9.94 26.83 7.54
CA ILE A 235 -9.55 27.03 8.95
C ILE A 235 -10.80 27.39 9.77
N THR A 236 -11.55 28.42 9.36
CA THR A 236 -12.76 28.85 10.09
C THR A 236 -13.83 27.77 10.17
N ALA A 237 -13.94 26.91 9.14
CA ALA A 237 -14.82 25.74 9.16
C ALA A 237 -14.34 24.59 10.09
N GLY A 238 -13.19 24.73 10.76
CA GLY A 238 -12.61 23.71 11.65
C GLY A 238 -11.95 22.55 10.91
N GLY A 239 -11.57 22.75 9.65
CA GLY A 239 -10.89 21.77 8.80
C GLY A 239 -9.37 21.76 8.94
N PHE A 240 -8.81 22.58 9.82
CA PHE A 240 -7.37 22.72 10.04
C PHE A 240 -6.97 22.25 11.44
N TYR A 241 -5.88 21.51 11.51
CA TYR A 241 -5.36 20.95 12.76
C TYR A 241 -3.86 21.16 12.84
N ILE A 242 -3.37 21.53 14.02
CA ILE A 242 -1.96 21.59 14.37
C ILE A 242 -1.75 20.59 15.50
N ASN A 243 -0.83 19.65 15.31
CA ASN A 243 -0.55 18.58 16.27
C ASN A 243 -1.84 17.88 16.73
N GLN A 244 -2.70 17.53 15.77
CA GLN A 244 -4.01 16.89 16.01
C GLN A 244 -5.05 17.74 16.78
N GLN A 245 -4.68 18.93 17.26
CA GLN A 245 -5.60 19.88 17.88
C GLN A 245 -6.23 20.76 16.80
N ARG A 246 -7.55 20.92 16.86
CA ARG A 246 -8.30 21.72 15.88
C ARG A 246 -8.04 23.21 16.11
N THR A 247 -7.75 23.93 15.04
CA THR A 247 -7.65 25.39 15.05
C THR A 247 -8.71 25.98 14.13
N ASN A 248 -9.49 26.94 14.64
CA ASN A 248 -10.56 27.61 13.89
C ASN A 248 -10.37 29.13 13.73
N ASN A 249 -9.30 29.71 14.27
CA ASN A 249 -9.02 31.14 14.17
C ASN A 249 -7.80 31.39 13.25
N PRO A 250 -8.00 31.86 12.00
CA PRO A 250 -6.89 32.14 11.09
C PRO A 250 -5.95 33.24 11.59
N ASN A 251 -6.46 34.17 12.40
CA ASN A 251 -5.71 35.33 12.91
C ASN A 251 -5.00 35.05 14.24
N GLU A 252 -5.16 33.85 14.80
CA GLU A 252 -4.44 33.45 16.00
C GLU A 252 -2.94 33.47 15.72
N VAL A 253 -2.17 34.05 16.64
CA VAL A 253 -0.71 34.09 16.55
C VAL A 253 -0.15 32.70 16.85
N PHE A 254 0.73 32.22 15.97
CA PHE A 254 1.37 30.93 16.14
C PHE A 254 2.31 30.94 17.35
N ASN A 255 1.97 30.19 18.39
CA ASN A 255 2.79 30.07 19.59
C ASN A 255 3.74 28.88 19.50
N PHE A 256 5.04 29.13 19.39
CA PHE A 256 6.08 28.09 19.34
C PHE A 256 6.16 27.19 20.58
N ASN A 257 5.65 27.61 21.74
CA ASN A 257 5.65 26.75 22.93
C ASN A 257 4.48 25.76 22.94
N ILE A 258 3.45 26.01 22.15
CA ILE A 258 2.23 25.18 22.08
C ILE A 258 2.21 24.37 20.79
N HIS A 259 2.52 25.02 19.67
CA HIS A 259 2.36 24.47 18.34
C HIS A 259 3.62 23.75 17.83
N ARG A 260 4.78 23.89 18.49
CA ARG A 260 5.99 23.15 18.18
C ARG A 260 6.15 21.98 19.15
N LEU A 261 6.34 20.79 18.59
CA LEU A 261 6.64 19.59 19.36
C LEU A 261 8.09 19.59 19.84
N SER A 262 8.39 18.74 20.82
CA SER A 262 9.72 18.60 21.42
C SER A 262 10.85 18.26 20.44
N ASN A 263 10.52 17.70 19.28
CA ASN A 263 11.47 17.40 18.20
C ASN A 263 11.65 18.54 17.19
N ASN A 264 11.25 19.77 17.53
CA ASN A 264 11.28 20.95 16.65
C ASN A 264 10.43 20.80 15.38
N ILE A 265 9.30 20.10 15.46
CA ILE A 265 8.40 19.90 14.33
C ILE A 265 6.97 20.31 14.70
N SER A 266 6.21 20.78 13.70
CA SER A 266 4.75 20.91 13.79
C SER A 266 4.09 20.03 12.73
N LEU A 267 3.14 19.19 13.14
CA LEU A 267 2.32 18.40 12.23
C LEU A 267 1.05 19.16 11.89
N ILE A 268 0.87 19.51 10.63
CA ILE A 268 -0.36 20.15 10.14
C ILE A 268 -1.20 19.13 9.40
N ARG A 269 -2.51 19.12 9.68
CA ARG A 269 -3.49 18.32 8.94
C ARG A 269 -4.59 19.22 8.39
N VAL A 270 -4.84 19.09 7.09
CA VAL A 270 -5.97 19.72 6.39
C VAL A 270 -6.99 18.65 6.02
N GLY A 271 -8.20 18.78 6.55
CA GLY A 271 -9.26 17.77 6.39
C GLY A 271 -8.88 16.43 7.02
N LYS A 272 -9.11 15.32 6.29
CA LYS A 272 -8.91 13.96 6.80
C LYS A 272 -7.58 13.31 6.41
N LYS A 273 -6.96 13.73 5.29
CA LYS A 273 -5.86 12.97 4.65
C LYS A 273 -4.65 13.81 4.23
N ASN A 274 -4.74 15.14 4.22
CA ASN A 274 -3.63 15.98 3.77
C ASN A 274 -2.79 16.37 4.98
N TYR A 275 -1.54 15.91 5.00
CA TYR A 275 -0.60 16.16 6.09
C TYR A 275 0.57 17.00 5.58
N TYR A 276 1.07 17.89 6.43
CA TYR A 276 2.23 18.73 6.16
C TYR A 276 3.11 18.70 7.42
N ILE A 277 4.41 18.61 7.23
CA ILE A 277 5.40 18.58 8.30
C ILE A 277 6.23 19.86 8.21
N ILE A 278 6.14 20.71 9.23
CA ILE A 278 7.01 21.89 9.34
C ILE A 278 8.17 21.56 10.27
N LYS A 279 9.39 21.54 9.75
CA LYS A 279 10.61 21.47 10.53
C LYS A 279 11.08 22.88 10.87
N TRP A 280 11.25 23.15 12.14
CA TRP A 280 11.77 24.43 12.62
C TRP A 280 13.28 24.35 12.74
N SER A 281 13.97 25.16 11.93
CA SER A 281 15.43 25.25 11.86
C SER A 281 15.96 26.46 12.62
#